data_AF-A0A7R9DCA1-F1
#
_entry.id   AF-A0A7R9DCA1-F1
#
_cell.length_a   1.000
_cell.length_b   1.000
_cell.length_c   1.000
_cell.angle_alpha   90.00
_cell.angle_beta   90.00
_cell.angle_gamma   90.00
#
_symmetry.space_group_name_H-M   'P 1'
#
loop_
_entity.id
_entity.type
_entity.pdbx_description
1 polymer ?
#
loop_
_entity_poly.entity_id
_entity_poly.type
_entity_poly.pdbx_seq_one_letter_code
_entity_poly.pdbx_strand_id
1 'polypeptide(L)'
;MVQIENTFFSLGDSCTRDCLIICDRGAMDASAFISPEKWERMMAANAWNPVELRDNRYNQICHLVSAANGAEDFYSTEDHACRSEGIELAKELDYNAAAAWVGHPYFDVIDNSTDFETKICRMIASVCQKLGIDTGDRLLTNSRKLKFLVNGPLPSDAAFPPYQDFDVVHNYLQTNTPKMQTRLRKRGQNGHWSYIHTIRKPKIRNQVVEVKTQLTHRDYINMLAQRDDSHFTIFKKRRCFLLNNQYFQLDIYREPSHPRCKGLILLETYSSAEDDQLKKSLPLFLAIEKEVTGNPQYSMFNLSLREEWTTTSKFCHALQSAEEEGNVASKLNGVKEPRLTNGV
;
A
#
# COMPACT_ATOMS: atom_id res chain seq x y z
N MET A 1 25.34 -8.07 14.24
CA MET A 1 23.93 -8.52 14.33
C MET A 1 23.58 -8.91 15.77
N VAL A 2 24.13 -10.00 16.31
CA VAL A 2 23.82 -10.49 17.67
C VAL A 2 23.92 -9.42 18.77
N GLN A 3 24.98 -8.62 18.79
CA GLN A 3 25.13 -7.54 19.78
C GLN A 3 24.06 -6.44 19.66
N ILE A 4 23.66 -6.11 18.42
CA ILE A 4 22.63 -5.11 18.15
C ILE A 4 21.28 -5.63 18.67
N GLU A 5 20.94 -6.87 18.32
CA GLU A 5 19.73 -7.53 18.81
C GLU A 5 19.71 -7.62 20.34
N ASN A 6 20.81 -8.02 20.99
CA ASN A 6 20.89 -8.06 22.46
C ASN A 6 20.62 -6.69 23.09
N THR A 7 21.08 -5.62 22.44
CA THR A 7 20.84 -4.24 22.89
C THR A 7 19.34 -3.90 22.82
N PHE A 8 18.68 -4.25 21.72
CA PHE A 8 17.24 -4.04 21.58
C PHE A 8 16.41 -4.94 22.48
N PHE A 9 16.81 -6.20 22.70
CA PHE A 9 16.15 -7.10 23.64
C PHE A 9 16.24 -6.55 25.07
N SER A 10 17.44 -6.12 25.50
CA SER A 10 17.61 -5.49 26.82
C SER A 10 16.77 -4.21 26.96
N LEU A 11 16.63 -3.43 25.88
CA LEU A 11 15.77 -2.26 25.87
C LEU A 11 14.29 -2.67 25.97
N GLY A 12 13.87 -3.71 25.26
CA GLY A 12 12.52 -4.29 25.34
C GLY A 12 12.18 -4.76 26.75
N ASP A 13 13.10 -5.47 27.40
CA ASP A 13 12.95 -5.95 28.78
C ASP A 13 12.81 -4.81 29.79
N SER A 14 13.43 -3.65 29.50
CA SER A 14 13.31 -2.45 30.34
C SER A 14 12.00 -1.67 30.12
N CYS A 15 11.21 -2.01 29.10
CA CYS A 15 9.98 -1.29 28.78
C CYS A 15 8.84 -1.71 29.70
N THR A 16 8.06 -0.74 30.19
CA THR A 16 6.89 -0.98 31.07
C THR A 16 5.59 -1.28 30.31
N ARG A 17 5.67 -1.40 28.98
CA ARG A 17 4.55 -1.62 28.07
C ARG A 17 4.89 -2.78 27.14
N ASP A 18 3.87 -3.40 26.56
CA ASP A 18 4.04 -4.44 25.55
C ASP A 18 4.97 -3.94 24.44
N CYS A 19 6.03 -4.72 24.18
CA CYS A 19 7.08 -4.39 23.23
C CYS A 19 7.15 -5.50 22.17
N LEU A 20 7.07 -5.12 20.91
CA LEU A 20 7.31 -6.00 19.77
C LEU A 20 8.62 -5.57 19.10
N ILE A 21 9.57 -6.50 19.01
CA ILE A 21 10.86 -6.28 18.33
C ILE A 21 10.82 -7.06 17.03
N ILE A 22 10.96 -6.35 15.91
CA ILE A 22 10.98 -6.93 14.57
C ILE A 22 12.41 -6.84 14.05
N CYS A 23 13.00 -7.99 13.75
CA CYS A 23 14.34 -8.08 13.18
C CYS A 23 14.25 -8.20 11.66
N ASP A 24 14.89 -7.29 10.92
CA ASP A 24 15.15 -7.48 9.49
C ASP A 24 16.41 -8.34 9.35
N ARG A 25 16.20 -9.62 9.02
CA ARG A 25 17.15 -10.73 9.15
C ARG A 25 17.40 -11.17 10.60
N GLY A 26 17.87 -12.41 10.77
CA GLY A 26 18.28 -12.98 12.05
C GLY A 26 19.59 -13.75 11.96
N ALA A 27 20.10 -14.19 13.10
CA ALA A 27 21.44 -14.75 13.26
C ALA A 27 21.69 -15.97 12.36
N MET A 28 20.66 -16.81 12.15
CA MET A 28 20.78 -18.00 11.30
C MET A 28 20.90 -17.64 9.81
N ASP A 29 20.40 -16.48 9.35
CA ASP A 29 20.48 -16.11 7.93
C ASP A 29 21.91 -16.09 7.40
N ALA A 30 22.88 -15.77 8.25
CA ALA A 30 24.29 -15.77 7.88
C ALA A 30 24.79 -17.16 7.41
N SER A 31 24.20 -18.26 7.89
CA SER A 31 24.57 -19.61 7.45
C SER A 31 24.17 -19.89 6.00
N ALA A 32 23.22 -19.13 5.43
CA ALA A 32 22.83 -19.25 4.03
C ALA A 32 23.86 -18.64 3.05
N PHE A 33 24.75 -17.77 3.55
CA PHE A 33 25.70 -17.01 2.72
C PHE A 33 27.16 -17.47 2.85
N ILE A 34 27.45 -18.42 3.73
CA ILE A 34 28.81 -18.95 3.94
C ILE A 34 28.81 -20.48 3.90
N SER A 35 29.99 -21.07 3.66
CA SER A 35 30.11 -22.53 3.64
C SER A 35 29.85 -23.12 5.04
N PRO A 36 29.32 -24.36 5.12
CA PRO A 36 29.07 -25.02 6.40
C PRO A 36 30.30 -25.05 7.32
N GLU A 37 31.50 -25.27 6.78
CA GLU A 37 32.73 -25.34 7.58
C GLU A 37 33.09 -23.98 8.20
N LYS A 38 32.79 -22.87 7.50
CA LYS A 38 32.99 -21.51 8.04
C LYS A 38 31.96 -21.21 9.12
N TRP A 39 30.71 -21.62 8.91
CA TRP A 39 29.64 -21.49 9.89
C TRP A 39 29.95 -22.27 11.17
N GLU A 40 30.36 -23.53 11.07
CA GLU A 40 30.75 -24.37 12.20
C GLU A 40 31.93 -23.77 12.98
N ARG A 41 32.96 -23.28 12.29
CA ARG A 41 34.08 -22.58 12.94
C ARG A 41 33.63 -21.33 13.69
N MET A 42 32.71 -20.56 13.10
CA MET A 42 32.17 -19.36 13.75
C MET A 42 31.34 -19.72 14.99
N MET A 43 30.49 -20.74 14.89
CA MET A 43 29.73 -21.27 16.02
C MET A 43 30.65 -21.70 17.16
N ALA A 44 31.68 -22.49 16.86
CA ALA A 44 32.66 -22.96 17.85
C ALA A 44 33.45 -21.81 18.48
N ALA A 45 33.96 -20.87 17.67
CA ALA A 45 34.77 -19.75 18.15
C ALA A 45 34.00 -18.80 19.09
N ASN A 46 32.68 -18.71 18.93
CA ASN A 46 31.81 -17.86 19.77
C ASN A 46 31.06 -18.66 20.85
N ALA A 47 31.33 -19.97 20.99
CA ALA A 47 30.60 -20.88 21.87
C ALA A 47 29.07 -20.80 21.68
N TRP A 48 28.62 -20.65 20.43
CA TRP A 48 27.21 -20.62 20.09
C TRP A 48 26.65 -22.03 19.89
N ASN A 49 25.36 -22.16 20.19
CA ASN A 49 24.60 -23.38 20.05
C ASN A 49 23.39 -23.10 19.12
N PRO A 50 23.08 -23.99 18.15
CA PRO A 50 21.95 -23.80 17.25
C PRO A 50 20.61 -23.64 17.96
N VAL A 51 20.37 -24.31 19.09
CA VAL A 51 19.11 -24.17 19.85
C VAL A 51 18.99 -22.76 20.44
N GLU A 52 20.07 -22.20 21.00
CA GLU A 52 20.05 -20.81 21.48
C GLU A 52 19.82 -19.83 20.34
N LEU A 53 20.57 -19.98 19.22
CA LEU A 53 20.49 -19.02 18.11
C LEU A 53 19.19 -19.13 17.31
N ARG A 54 18.68 -20.34 17.09
CA ARG A 54 17.48 -20.58 16.30
C ARG A 54 16.24 -20.44 17.21
N ASP A 55 16.13 -21.24 18.26
CA ASP A 55 14.87 -21.50 18.97
C ASP A 55 14.59 -20.53 20.10
N ASN A 56 15.58 -20.26 20.95
CA ASN A 56 15.36 -19.46 22.16
C ASN A 56 15.43 -17.95 21.90
N ARG A 57 16.12 -17.54 20.83
CA ARG A 57 16.37 -16.14 20.52
C ARG A 57 15.21 -15.45 19.82
N TYR A 58 14.42 -16.19 19.04
CA TYR A 58 13.33 -15.63 18.25
C TYR A 58 12.02 -16.31 18.62
N ASN A 59 10.98 -15.53 18.93
CA ASN A 59 9.68 -16.13 19.28
C ASN A 59 8.92 -16.66 18.05
N GLN A 60 9.24 -16.15 16.86
CA GLN A 60 8.63 -16.49 15.58
C GLN A 60 9.59 -16.11 14.45
N ILE A 61 9.62 -16.93 13.40
CA ILE A 61 10.31 -16.63 12.15
C ILE A 61 9.27 -16.52 11.04
N CYS A 62 9.25 -15.39 10.33
CA CYS A 62 8.41 -15.16 9.16
C CYS A 62 9.29 -15.05 7.92
N HIS A 63 9.24 -16.05 7.04
CA HIS A 63 9.95 -16.03 5.77
C HIS A 63 9.01 -15.57 4.64
N LEU A 64 9.28 -14.40 4.08
CA LEU A 64 8.59 -13.88 2.90
C LEU A 64 9.28 -14.39 1.64
N VAL A 65 8.66 -15.33 0.92
CA VAL A 65 9.22 -15.92 -0.29
C VAL A 65 9.54 -14.84 -1.34
N SER A 66 10.73 -14.85 -1.91
CA SER A 66 11.16 -13.89 -2.93
C SER A 66 10.20 -13.84 -4.12
N ALA A 67 10.01 -12.66 -4.72
CA ALA A 67 9.22 -12.53 -5.96
C ALA A 67 9.79 -13.40 -7.10
N ALA A 68 11.08 -13.77 -7.05
CA ALA A 68 11.68 -14.71 -7.98
C ALA A 68 10.99 -16.09 -7.98
N ASN A 69 10.23 -16.45 -6.94
CA ASN A 69 9.52 -17.73 -6.85
C ASN A 69 8.00 -17.51 -6.82
N GLY A 70 7.33 -17.69 -7.96
CA GLY A 70 5.87 -17.59 -8.09
C GLY A 70 5.31 -16.18 -8.34
N ALA A 71 6.16 -15.15 -8.44
CA ALA A 71 5.77 -13.80 -8.82
C ALA A 71 6.85 -13.14 -9.72
N GLU A 72 7.44 -13.91 -10.64
CA GLU A 72 8.63 -13.56 -11.42
C GLU A 72 8.48 -12.24 -12.19
N ASP A 73 7.27 -11.94 -12.67
CA ASP A 73 6.93 -10.69 -13.36
C ASP A 73 7.17 -9.43 -12.52
N PHE A 74 7.27 -9.58 -11.19
CA PHE A 74 7.54 -8.50 -10.24
C PHE A 74 8.98 -8.54 -9.70
N TYR A 75 9.78 -9.52 -10.12
CA TYR A 75 11.19 -9.60 -9.76
C TYR A 75 12.01 -8.67 -10.67
N SER A 76 12.73 -7.72 -10.07
CA SER A 76 13.56 -6.76 -10.80
C SER A 76 14.88 -6.53 -10.06
N THR A 77 15.95 -6.30 -10.81
CA THR A 77 17.28 -5.91 -10.32
C THR A 77 17.63 -4.46 -10.68
N GLU A 78 16.81 -3.79 -11.50
CA GLU A 78 17.13 -2.50 -12.13
C GLU A 78 17.26 -1.33 -11.15
N ASP A 79 16.55 -1.39 -10.01
CA ASP A 79 16.52 -0.34 -8.97
C ASP A 79 17.27 -0.77 -7.67
N HIS A 80 18.05 -1.86 -7.70
CA HIS A 80 18.63 -2.45 -6.49
C HIS A 80 20.16 -2.52 -6.54
N ALA A 81 20.83 -1.68 -5.74
CA ALA A 81 22.29 -1.67 -5.61
C ALA A 81 22.90 -2.97 -5.06
N CYS A 82 22.08 -3.86 -4.48
CA CYS A 82 22.53 -5.07 -3.80
C CYS A 82 22.01 -6.37 -4.44
N ARG A 83 21.27 -6.31 -5.56
CA ARG A 83 20.74 -7.50 -6.24
C ARG A 83 21.24 -7.53 -7.67
N SER A 84 22.02 -8.56 -8.00
CA SER A 84 22.59 -8.78 -9.33
C SER A 84 22.28 -10.18 -9.88
N GLU A 85 21.67 -11.02 -9.04
CA GLU A 85 21.32 -12.39 -9.34
C GLU A 85 20.12 -12.49 -10.29
N GLY A 86 20.22 -13.40 -11.27
CA GLY A 86 19.10 -13.80 -12.11
C GLY A 86 18.06 -14.60 -11.32
N ILE A 87 16.88 -14.81 -11.92
CA ILE A 87 15.73 -15.46 -11.28
C ILE A 87 16.08 -16.81 -10.64
N GLU A 88 16.80 -17.69 -11.35
CA GLU A 88 17.11 -19.02 -10.84
C GLU A 88 18.05 -18.99 -9.62
N LEU A 89 19.09 -18.16 -9.66
CA LEU A 89 19.96 -17.96 -8.51
C LEU A 89 19.20 -17.30 -7.35
N ALA A 90 18.30 -16.36 -7.64
CA ALA A 90 17.46 -15.74 -6.62
C ALA A 90 16.53 -16.74 -5.92
N LYS A 91 15.98 -17.73 -6.65
CA LYS A 91 15.20 -18.84 -6.08
C LYS A 91 16.06 -19.71 -5.16
N GLU A 92 17.27 -20.06 -5.60
CA GLU A 92 18.21 -20.85 -4.79
C GLU A 92 18.59 -20.13 -3.49
N LEU A 93 18.93 -18.84 -3.58
CA LEU A 93 19.27 -18.02 -2.42
C LEU A 93 18.10 -17.86 -1.45
N ASP A 94 16.87 -17.69 -1.97
CA ASP A 94 15.64 -17.65 -1.17
C ASP A 94 15.42 -18.95 -0.40
N TYR A 95 15.57 -20.09 -1.10
CA TYR A 95 15.48 -21.42 -0.48
C TYR A 95 16.55 -21.63 0.59
N ASN A 96 17.81 -21.26 0.33
CA ASN A 96 18.90 -21.40 1.31
C ASN A 96 18.65 -20.54 2.55
N ALA A 97 18.11 -19.32 2.37
CA ALA A 97 17.72 -18.46 3.49
C ALA A 97 16.58 -19.08 4.31
N ALA A 98 15.56 -19.67 3.68
CA ALA A 98 14.52 -20.40 4.38
C ALA A 98 15.06 -21.65 5.12
N ALA A 99 15.95 -22.40 4.46
CA ALA A 99 16.54 -23.62 4.98
C ALA A 99 17.37 -23.39 6.25
N ALA A 100 18.00 -22.22 6.39
CA ALA A 100 18.75 -21.83 7.59
C ALA A 100 17.90 -21.83 8.87
N TRP A 101 16.58 -21.70 8.75
CA TRP A 101 15.64 -21.67 9.87
C TRP A 101 14.89 -22.99 10.09
N VAL A 102 15.14 -24.02 9.28
CA VAL A 102 14.49 -25.32 9.43
C VAL A 102 14.75 -25.90 10.83
N GLY A 103 13.66 -26.34 11.46
CA GLY A 103 13.63 -26.85 12.82
C GLY A 103 13.26 -25.83 13.90
N HIS A 104 13.11 -24.55 13.56
CA HIS A 104 12.50 -23.59 14.48
C HIS A 104 11.04 -23.98 14.79
N PRO A 105 10.59 -23.99 16.05
CA PRO A 105 9.24 -24.45 16.41
C PRO A 105 8.11 -23.60 15.84
N TYR A 106 8.39 -22.33 15.52
CA TYR A 106 7.40 -21.37 15.00
C TYR A 106 7.95 -20.70 13.73
N PHE A 107 7.80 -21.38 12.60
CA PHE A 107 8.31 -20.94 11.30
C PHE A 107 7.18 -20.82 10.28
N ASP A 108 6.86 -19.58 9.90
CA ASP A 108 5.81 -19.24 8.95
C ASP A 108 6.42 -18.88 7.59
N VAL A 109 5.98 -19.56 6.53
CA VAL A 109 6.41 -19.27 5.15
C VAL A 109 5.26 -18.62 4.40
N ILE A 110 5.48 -17.39 3.93
CA ILE A 110 4.48 -16.59 3.24
C ILE A 110 4.84 -16.53 1.74
N ASP A 111 4.13 -17.34 0.96
CA ASP A 111 4.34 -17.51 -0.48
C ASP A 111 3.78 -16.35 -1.34
N ASN A 112 3.94 -16.47 -2.67
CA ASN A 112 3.44 -15.51 -3.65
C ASN A 112 2.11 -15.95 -4.33
N SER A 113 1.30 -16.79 -3.67
CA SER A 113 0.02 -17.27 -4.22
C SER A 113 -1.05 -16.18 -4.38
N THR A 114 -0.85 -15.02 -3.76
CA THR A 114 -1.76 -13.86 -3.76
C THR A 114 -1.05 -12.60 -4.22
N ASP A 115 -1.78 -11.52 -4.48
CA ASP A 115 -1.18 -10.21 -4.73
C ASP A 115 -0.36 -9.73 -3.51
N PHE A 116 0.47 -8.70 -3.74
CA PHE A 116 1.39 -8.18 -2.73
C PHE A 116 0.68 -7.70 -1.46
N GLU A 117 -0.43 -6.98 -1.55
CA GLU A 117 -1.13 -6.45 -0.37
C GLU A 117 -1.73 -7.59 0.45
N THR A 118 -2.35 -8.57 -0.22
CA THR A 118 -2.87 -9.77 0.43
C THR A 118 -1.75 -10.59 1.08
N LYS A 119 -0.57 -10.70 0.45
CA LYS A 119 0.61 -11.36 1.00
C LYS A 119 1.07 -10.69 2.30
N ILE A 120 1.15 -9.35 2.31
CA ILE A 120 1.50 -8.59 3.51
C ILE A 120 0.44 -8.76 4.61
N CYS A 121 -0.86 -8.78 4.27
CA CYS A 121 -1.91 -9.04 5.24
C CYS A 121 -1.79 -10.44 5.86
N ARG A 122 -1.49 -11.48 5.07
CA ARG A 122 -1.23 -12.85 5.59
C ARG A 122 -0.05 -12.88 6.56
N MET A 123 1.05 -12.17 6.25
CA MET A 123 2.19 -12.05 7.15
C MET A 123 1.80 -11.38 8.48
N ILE A 124 1.11 -10.24 8.42
CA ILE A 124 0.68 -9.53 9.63
C ILE A 124 -0.28 -10.40 10.44
N ALA A 125 -1.21 -11.10 9.79
CA ALA A 125 -2.15 -12.00 10.44
C ALA A 125 -1.43 -13.15 11.17
N SER A 126 -0.40 -13.74 10.58
CA SER A 126 0.43 -14.77 11.22
C SER A 126 1.13 -14.25 12.47
N VAL A 127 1.69 -13.03 12.42
CA VAL A 127 2.30 -12.38 13.60
C VAL A 127 1.25 -12.10 14.68
N CYS A 128 0.10 -11.54 14.32
CA CYS A 128 -0.96 -11.22 15.27
C CYS A 128 -1.55 -12.48 15.92
N GLN A 129 -1.76 -13.56 15.16
CA GLN A 129 -2.21 -14.85 15.69
C GLN A 129 -1.24 -15.37 16.75
N LYS A 130 0.07 -15.25 16.50
CA LYS A 130 1.11 -15.68 17.43
C LYS A 130 1.13 -14.86 18.71
N LEU A 131 0.86 -13.56 18.61
CA LEU A 131 0.75 -12.63 19.74
C LEU A 131 -0.61 -12.70 20.46
N GLY A 132 -1.58 -13.46 19.95
CA GLY A 132 -2.95 -13.49 20.48
C GLY A 132 -3.71 -12.17 20.28
N ILE A 133 -3.32 -11.38 19.28
CA ILE A 133 -3.98 -10.11 18.94
C ILE A 133 -5.13 -10.39 17.97
N ASP A 134 -6.36 -10.02 18.36
CA ASP A 134 -7.49 -10.01 17.44
C ASP A 134 -7.27 -8.93 16.37
N THR A 135 -7.13 -9.38 15.13
CA THR A 135 -6.82 -8.53 13.98
C THR A 135 -8.04 -7.76 13.47
N GLY A 136 -9.25 -8.11 13.91
CA GLY A 136 -10.50 -7.54 13.43
C GLY A 136 -10.60 -7.52 11.91
N ASP A 137 -11.42 -6.60 11.39
CA ASP A 137 -11.81 -6.57 9.98
C ASP A 137 -10.67 -6.19 9.01
N ARG A 138 -9.67 -5.45 9.50
CA ARG A 138 -8.70 -4.76 8.63
C ARG A 138 -7.70 -5.71 7.97
N LEU A 139 -7.32 -6.78 8.65
CA LEU A 139 -6.29 -7.73 8.18
C LEU A 139 -6.89 -9.04 7.64
N LEU A 140 -8.23 -9.12 7.58
CA LEU A 140 -8.89 -10.20 6.86
C LEU A 140 -8.54 -10.12 5.38
N THR A 141 -8.36 -11.27 4.74
CA THR A 141 -7.87 -11.40 3.37
C THR A 141 -8.78 -10.74 2.33
N ASN A 142 -10.05 -10.54 2.65
CA ASN A 142 -11.05 -9.85 1.83
C ASN A 142 -11.22 -8.35 2.18
N SER A 143 -10.38 -7.80 3.06
CA SER A 143 -10.37 -6.38 3.41
C SER A 143 -10.03 -5.52 2.20
N ARG A 144 -10.98 -4.66 1.80
CA ARG A 144 -10.86 -3.81 0.61
C ARG A 144 -10.94 -2.34 0.97
N LYS A 145 -10.21 -1.50 0.22
CA LYS A 145 -10.32 -0.04 0.35
C LYS A 145 -11.65 0.42 -0.25
N LEU A 146 -12.44 1.13 0.54
CA LEU A 146 -13.71 1.70 0.14
C LEU A 146 -13.65 3.23 0.15
N LYS A 147 -14.38 3.85 -0.78
CA LYS A 147 -14.48 5.30 -0.89
C LYS A 147 -15.93 5.71 -1.14
N PHE A 148 -16.42 6.68 -0.38
CA PHE A 148 -17.78 7.17 -0.47
C PHE A 148 -17.80 8.68 -0.72
N LEU A 149 -18.78 9.12 -1.52
CA LEU A 149 -19.11 10.53 -1.67
C LEU A 149 -19.99 10.96 -0.50
N VAL A 150 -19.61 12.07 0.16
CA VAL A 150 -20.39 12.65 1.25
C VAL A 150 -20.93 14.00 0.80
N ASN A 151 -22.23 14.20 0.97
CA ASN A 151 -22.88 15.46 0.67
C ASN A 151 -22.68 16.45 1.82
N GLY A 152 -22.27 17.67 1.46
CA GLY A 152 -22.17 18.78 2.39
C GLY A 152 -23.53 19.43 2.66
N PRO A 153 -23.62 20.28 3.70
CA PRO A 153 -22.56 20.62 4.65
C PRO A 153 -22.28 19.49 5.66
N LEU A 154 -21.07 19.46 6.22
CA LEU A 154 -20.74 18.54 7.30
C LEU A 154 -21.50 18.90 8.59
N PRO A 155 -21.83 17.91 9.44
CA PRO A 155 -22.40 18.19 10.75
C PRO A 155 -21.38 18.93 11.63
N SER A 156 -21.87 19.50 12.74
CA SER A 156 -21.02 20.15 13.73
C SER A 156 -19.94 19.20 14.27
N ASP A 157 -18.79 19.73 14.65
CA ASP A 157 -17.68 18.96 15.21
C ASP A 157 -18.09 18.09 16.42
N ALA A 158 -19.10 18.50 17.20
CA ALA A 158 -19.64 17.74 18.32
C ALA A 158 -20.32 16.41 17.93
N ALA A 159 -20.71 16.22 16.67
CA ALA A 159 -21.29 14.98 16.17
C ALA A 159 -20.22 13.91 15.88
N PHE A 160 -18.96 14.30 15.77
CA PHE A 160 -17.87 13.37 15.49
C PHE A 160 -17.37 12.71 16.78
N PRO A 161 -16.98 11.42 16.72
CA PRO A 161 -16.15 10.83 17.76
C PRO A 161 -14.77 11.55 17.81
N PRO A 162 -13.91 11.26 18.82
CA PRO A 162 -12.57 11.83 18.88
C PRO A 162 -11.85 11.72 17.53
N TYR A 163 -11.39 12.87 17.02
CA TYR A 163 -10.80 12.97 15.70
C TYR A 163 -9.50 13.78 15.71
N GLN A 164 -8.70 13.61 14.65
CA GLN A 164 -7.56 14.47 14.36
C GLN A 164 -7.65 15.01 12.94
N ASP A 165 -7.34 16.29 12.79
CA ASP A 165 -7.35 16.99 11.51
C ASP A 165 -5.92 17.21 11.02
N PHE A 166 -5.69 16.94 9.74
CA PHE A 166 -4.41 17.15 9.08
C PHE A 166 -4.57 18.02 7.84
N ASP A 167 -3.63 18.92 7.62
CA ASP A 167 -3.49 19.59 6.33
C ASP A 167 -2.73 18.67 5.39
N VAL A 168 -3.29 18.46 4.19
CA VAL A 168 -2.72 17.58 3.18
C VAL A 168 -2.64 18.30 1.85
N VAL A 169 -1.45 18.30 1.26
CA VAL A 169 -1.16 18.89 -0.04
C VAL A 169 -0.61 17.81 -0.96
N HIS A 170 -1.16 17.70 -2.17
CA HIS A 170 -0.67 16.80 -3.20
C HIS A 170 -0.26 17.54 -4.47
N ASN A 171 0.83 17.10 -5.07
CA ASN A 171 1.31 17.58 -6.36
C ASN A 171 1.64 16.38 -7.24
N TYR A 172 1.11 16.34 -8.46
CA TYR A 172 1.56 15.39 -9.46
C TYR A 172 2.84 15.92 -10.11
N LEU A 173 3.78 15.03 -10.43
CA LEU A 173 5.04 15.38 -11.09
C LEU A 173 5.02 14.87 -12.53
N GLN A 174 5.85 15.47 -13.37
CA GLN A 174 6.02 15.03 -14.75
C GLN A 174 6.60 13.61 -14.79
N THR A 175 6.15 12.83 -15.77
CA THR A 175 6.63 11.47 -16.04
C THR A 175 7.05 11.34 -17.49
N ASN A 176 8.17 10.65 -17.72
CA ASN A 176 8.60 10.31 -19.08
C ASN A 176 7.75 9.19 -19.71
N THR A 177 6.91 8.51 -18.93
CA THR A 177 6.08 7.39 -19.37
C THR A 177 4.60 7.70 -19.09
N PRO A 178 3.73 7.79 -20.11
CA PRO A 178 2.31 8.14 -19.93
C PRO A 178 1.52 7.20 -19.01
N LYS A 179 1.98 5.95 -18.85
CA LYS A 179 1.35 4.92 -18.00
C LYS A 179 1.83 4.95 -16.54
N MET A 180 2.83 5.76 -16.22
CA MET A 180 3.34 5.94 -14.87
C MET A 180 2.70 7.19 -14.26
N GLN A 181 2.42 7.18 -12.96
CA GLN A 181 2.01 8.39 -12.24
C GLN A 181 2.93 8.60 -11.06
N THR A 182 3.50 9.80 -10.92
CA THR A 182 4.24 10.19 -9.73
C THR A 182 3.56 11.34 -9.02
N ARG A 183 3.53 11.28 -7.69
CA ARG A 183 2.96 12.33 -6.84
C ARG A 183 3.79 12.54 -5.59
N LEU A 184 3.85 13.79 -5.15
CA LEU A 184 4.31 14.18 -3.83
C LEU A 184 3.11 14.42 -2.93
N ARG A 185 3.24 14.04 -1.66
CA ARG A 185 2.31 14.35 -0.59
C ARG A 185 3.05 15.03 0.55
N LYS A 186 2.58 16.22 0.95
CA LYS A 186 2.91 16.88 2.21
C LYS A 186 1.72 16.74 3.14
N ARG A 187 1.91 16.14 4.32
CA ARG A 187 0.86 15.95 5.33
C ARG A 187 1.37 16.39 6.70
N GLY A 188 0.59 17.16 7.44
CA GLY A 188 1.01 17.67 8.73
C GLY A 188 -0.08 18.33 9.55
N GLN A 189 0.28 18.70 10.78
CA GLN A 189 -0.52 19.48 11.72
C GLN A 189 0.43 20.25 12.64
N ASN A 190 0.00 21.39 13.18
CA ASN A 190 0.76 22.18 14.16
C ASN A 190 2.21 22.52 13.72
N GLY A 191 2.41 22.81 12.43
CA GLY A 191 3.74 23.15 11.89
C GLY A 191 4.68 21.97 11.64
N HIS A 192 4.30 20.74 11.99
CA HIS A 192 5.09 19.54 11.75
C HIS A 192 4.58 18.78 10.53
N TRP A 193 5.51 18.34 9.67
CA TRP A 193 5.21 17.81 8.35
C TRP A 193 5.91 16.49 8.05
N SER A 194 5.22 15.65 7.28
CA SER A 194 5.73 14.43 6.66
C SER A 194 5.59 14.54 5.14
N TYR A 195 6.58 13.99 4.43
CA TYR A 195 6.67 14.07 2.98
C TYR A 195 6.81 12.68 2.38
N ILE A 196 5.96 12.34 1.41
CA ILE A 196 6.04 11.05 0.72
C ILE A 196 6.03 11.29 -0.78
N HIS A 197 6.92 10.61 -1.48
CA HIS A 197 6.88 10.42 -2.92
C HIS A 197 6.23 9.09 -3.23
N THR A 198 5.22 9.08 -4.10
CA THR A 198 4.58 7.85 -4.56
C THR A 198 4.73 7.72 -6.06
N ILE A 199 5.27 6.59 -6.51
CA ILE A 199 5.32 6.19 -7.91
C ILE A 199 4.34 5.04 -8.10
N ARG A 200 3.34 5.25 -8.95
CA ARG A 200 2.43 4.21 -9.42
C ARG A 200 2.93 3.72 -10.78
N LYS A 201 3.47 2.51 -10.81
CA LYS A 201 3.96 1.87 -12.05
C LYS A 201 2.75 1.37 -12.88
N PRO A 202 2.93 1.16 -14.20
CA PRO A 202 1.90 0.56 -15.05
C PRO A 202 1.40 -0.78 -14.51
N LYS A 203 0.18 -1.18 -14.88
CA LYS A 203 -0.36 -2.49 -14.48
C LYS A 203 0.52 -3.62 -15.03
N ILE A 204 0.95 -4.52 -14.15
CA ILE A 204 1.63 -5.77 -14.48
C ILE A 204 0.73 -6.90 -14.00
N ARG A 205 0.34 -7.84 -14.87
CA ARG A 205 -0.65 -8.90 -14.58
C ARG A 205 -1.91 -8.39 -13.84
N ASN A 206 -2.50 -7.29 -14.34
CA ASN A 206 -3.65 -6.59 -13.71
C ASN A 206 -3.42 -6.02 -12.31
N GLN A 207 -2.23 -6.15 -11.73
CA GLN A 207 -1.87 -5.55 -10.45
C GLN A 207 -1.23 -4.18 -10.65
N VAL A 208 -1.56 -3.24 -9.77
CA VAL A 208 -0.99 -1.89 -9.75
C VAL A 208 0.08 -1.86 -8.67
N VAL A 209 1.32 -1.59 -9.06
CA VAL A 209 2.42 -1.43 -8.09
C VAL A 209 2.54 0.04 -7.70
N GLU A 210 2.36 0.35 -6.41
CA GLU A 210 2.67 1.66 -5.82
C GLU A 210 3.92 1.57 -4.94
N VAL A 211 4.99 2.28 -5.31
CA VAL A 211 6.18 2.46 -4.49
C VAL A 211 6.04 3.77 -3.71
N LYS A 212 6.27 3.72 -2.39
CA LYS A 212 6.17 4.89 -1.50
C LYS A 212 7.51 5.12 -0.80
N THR A 213 8.07 6.30 -0.99
CA THR A 213 9.36 6.69 -0.39
C THR A 213 9.15 7.87 0.55
N GLN A 214 9.62 7.73 1.79
CA GLN A 214 9.66 8.83 2.75
C GLN A 214 10.74 9.82 2.33
N LEU A 215 10.40 11.11 2.34
CA LEU A 215 11.33 12.18 1.95
C LEU A 215 11.67 13.08 3.12
N THR A 216 12.85 13.71 3.03
CA THR A 216 13.18 14.90 3.82
C THR A 216 12.46 16.13 3.25
N HIS A 217 12.40 17.21 4.03
CA HIS A 217 11.84 18.48 3.53
C HIS A 217 12.62 19.00 2.32
N ARG A 218 13.96 18.90 2.34
CA ARG A 218 14.82 19.36 1.25
C ARG A 218 14.53 18.60 -0.05
N ASP A 219 14.45 17.28 0.01
CA ASP A 219 14.19 16.45 -1.18
C ASP A 219 12.80 16.72 -1.73
N TYR A 220 11.80 16.91 -0.85
CA TYR A 220 10.46 17.33 -1.27
C TYR A 220 10.47 18.64 -2.06
N ILE A 221 11.18 19.67 -1.57
CA ILE A 221 11.26 20.97 -2.27
C ILE A 221 11.97 20.83 -3.61
N ASN A 222 13.06 20.07 -3.67
CA ASN A 222 13.79 19.83 -4.92
C ASN A 222 12.91 19.12 -5.96
N MET A 223 12.17 18.09 -5.56
CA MET A 223 11.27 17.36 -6.46
C MET A 223 10.04 18.16 -6.86
N LEU A 224 9.57 19.08 -6.00
CA LEU A 224 8.41 19.94 -6.29
C LEU A 224 8.63 20.83 -7.51
N ALA A 225 9.89 21.13 -7.86
CA ALA A 225 10.24 21.86 -9.07
C ALA A 225 9.83 21.13 -10.36
N GLN A 226 9.62 19.81 -10.31
CA GLN A 226 9.21 18.97 -11.45
C GLN A 226 7.69 18.74 -11.49
N ARG A 227 6.90 19.60 -10.84
CA ARG A 227 5.43 19.48 -10.85
C ARG A 227 4.89 19.46 -12.28
N ASP A 228 3.87 18.65 -12.50
CA ASP A 228 3.17 18.60 -13.77
C ASP A 228 2.18 19.77 -13.85
N ASP A 229 2.45 20.71 -14.76
CA ASP A 229 1.60 21.88 -14.96
C ASP A 229 0.21 21.55 -15.52
N SER A 230 -0.02 20.34 -16.05
CA SER A 230 -1.37 19.89 -16.43
C SER A 230 -2.25 19.50 -15.25
N HIS A 231 -1.69 19.51 -14.03
CA HIS A 231 -2.41 19.26 -12.80
C HIS A 231 -2.39 20.49 -11.87
N PHE A 232 -3.50 20.68 -11.14
CA PHE A 232 -3.59 21.55 -9.98
C PHE A 232 -2.97 20.90 -8.75
N THR A 233 -2.34 21.70 -7.90
CA THR A 233 -2.06 21.31 -6.52
C THR A 233 -3.39 21.08 -5.81
N ILE A 234 -3.53 19.93 -5.15
CA ILE A 234 -4.72 19.61 -4.38
C ILE A 234 -4.47 19.92 -2.91
N PHE A 235 -5.35 20.73 -2.32
CA PHE A 235 -5.39 21.02 -0.90
C PHE A 235 -6.57 20.31 -0.25
N LYS A 236 -6.33 19.65 0.89
CA LYS A 236 -7.37 18.97 1.66
C LYS A 236 -7.18 19.19 3.15
N LYS A 237 -8.28 19.23 3.88
CA LYS A 237 -8.31 18.84 5.29
C LYS A 237 -8.61 17.35 5.33
N ARG A 238 -7.79 16.56 6.02
CA ARG A 238 -8.08 15.15 6.29
C ARG A 238 -8.45 14.99 7.75
N ARG A 239 -9.71 14.68 8.03
CA ARG A 239 -10.20 14.33 9.36
C ARG A 239 -10.14 12.82 9.54
N CYS A 240 -9.37 12.35 10.51
CA CYS A 240 -9.25 10.94 10.84
C CYS A 240 -9.97 10.66 12.15
N PHE A 241 -10.78 9.59 12.20
CA PHE A 241 -11.50 9.21 13.41
C PHE A 241 -11.79 7.70 13.45
N LEU A 242 -12.07 7.20 14.65
CA LEU A 242 -12.52 5.82 14.88
C LEU A 242 -14.00 5.82 15.22
N LEU A 243 -14.75 4.90 14.60
CA LEU A 243 -16.16 4.64 14.93
C LEU A 243 -16.39 3.13 14.83
N ASN A 244 -16.96 2.50 15.86
CA ASN A 244 -17.24 1.05 15.87
C ASN A 244 -16.01 0.18 15.50
N ASN A 245 -14.84 0.51 16.05
CA ASN A 245 -13.56 -0.12 15.72
C ASN A 245 -13.12 -0.01 14.24
N GLN A 246 -13.78 0.86 13.47
CA GLN A 246 -13.47 1.14 12.08
C GLN A 246 -12.77 2.49 11.96
N TYR A 247 -11.64 2.52 11.23
CA TYR A 247 -10.87 3.74 11.01
C TYR A 247 -11.31 4.43 9.72
N PHE A 248 -11.66 5.71 9.84
CA PHE A 248 -12.15 6.51 8.73
C PHE A 248 -11.21 7.68 8.43
N GLN A 249 -11.09 8.01 7.15
CA GLN A 249 -10.41 9.21 6.66
C GLN A 249 -11.39 10.03 5.82
N LEU A 250 -11.77 11.20 6.33
CA LEU A 250 -12.66 12.13 5.63
C LEU A 250 -11.81 13.25 5.00
N ASP A 251 -11.70 13.20 3.67
CA ASP A 251 -11.03 14.20 2.84
C ASP A 251 -12.00 15.31 2.45
N ILE A 252 -11.74 16.51 2.96
CA ILE A 252 -12.49 17.73 2.64
C ILE A 252 -11.61 18.56 1.69
N TYR A 253 -11.99 18.63 0.42
CA TYR A 253 -11.24 19.39 -0.58
C TYR A 253 -11.36 20.88 -0.31
N ARG A 254 -10.24 21.60 -0.42
CA ARG A 254 -10.14 23.03 -0.14
C ARG A 254 -9.70 23.80 -1.38
N GLU A 255 -10.14 25.05 -1.44
CA GLU A 255 -9.64 26.01 -2.41
C GLU A 255 -8.17 26.40 -2.07
N PRO A 256 -7.34 26.74 -3.08
CA PRO A 256 -7.65 26.78 -4.51
C PRO A 256 -7.74 25.38 -5.12
N SER A 257 -8.78 25.13 -5.92
CA SER A 257 -8.99 23.86 -6.61
C SER A 257 -9.78 24.08 -7.89
N HIS A 258 -9.79 23.09 -8.80
CA HIS A 258 -10.71 23.10 -9.93
C HIS A 258 -12.18 23.21 -9.45
N PRO A 259 -13.09 23.92 -10.15
CA PRO A 259 -14.51 24.03 -9.79
C PRO A 259 -15.19 22.70 -9.44
N ARG A 260 -14.86 21.62 -10.15
CA ARG A 260 -15.35 20.25 -9.89
C ARG A 260 -15.02 19.69 -8.50
N CYS A 261 -14.02 20.25 -7.82
CA CYS A 261 -13.63 19.85 -6.46
C CYS A 261 -14.27 20.73 -5.38
N LYS A 262 -14.98 21.80 -5.75
CA LYS A 262 -15.57 22.74 -4.80
C LYS A 262 -16.66 22.04 -3.99
N GLY A 263 -16.49 22.02 -2.66
CA GLY A 263 -17.39 21.32 -1.76
C GLY A 263 -17.28 19.79 -1.79
N LEU A 264 -16.30 19.23 -2.50
CA LEU A 264 -16.11 17.78 -2.59
C LEU A 264 -15.61 17.20 -1.26
N ILE A 265 -16.34 16.21 -0.75
CA ILE A 265 -15.98 15.48 0.47
C ILE A 265 -15.98 13.98 0.15
N LEU A 266 -14.88 13.32 0.48
CA LEU A 266 -14.70 11.88 0.27
C LEU A 266 -14.38 11.17 1.59
N LEU A 267 -15.16 10.16 1.93
CA LEU A 267 -14.89 9.29 3.08
C LEU A 267 -14.18 8.02 2.60
N GLU A 268 -13.03 7.69 3.17
CA GLU A 268 -12.28 6.46 2.88
C GLU A 268 -12.20 5.56 4.11
N THR A 269 -12.30 4.26 3.90
CA THR A 269 -12.08 3.25 4.94
C THR A 269 -11.58 1.92 4.33
N TYR A 270 -11.24 0.95 5.16
CA TYR A 270 -10.87 -0.41 4.76
C TYR A 270 -11.74 -1.39 5.52
N SER A 271 -12.48 -2.24 4.84
CA SER A 271 -13.36 -3.20 5.49
C SER A 271 -13.44 -4.49 4.69
N SER A 272 -13.59 -5.61 5.38
CA SER A 272 -13.87 -6.91 4.77
C SER A 272 -15.33 -7.32 4.91
N ALA A 273 -16.13 -6.49 5.59
CA ALA A 273 -17.55 -6.72 5.78
C ALA A 273 -18.31 -6.78 4.45
N GLU A 274 -19.32 -7.67 4.41
CA GLU A 274 -20.33 -7.70 3.35
C GLU A 274 -21.15 -6.40 3.33
N ASP A 275 -21.72 -6.07 2.18
CA ASP A 275 -22.33 -4.76 1.92
C ASP A 275 -23.39 -4.36 2.96
N ASP A 276 -24.19 -5.30 3.45
CA ASP A 276 -25.22 -5.02 4.46
C ASP A 276 -24.66 -4.75 5.86
N GLN A 277 -23.55 -5.38 6.23
CA GLN A 277 -22.87 -5.10 7.49
C GLN A 277 -22.06 -3.80 7.39
N LEU A 278 -21.42 -3.57 6.24
CA LEU A 278 -20.71 -2.33 5.95
C LEU A 278 -21.63 -1.11 6.05
N LYS A 279 -22.84 -1.16 5.47
CA LYS A 279 -23.82 -0.06 5.59
C LYS A 279 -24.15 0.27 7.04
N LYS A 280 -24.17 -0.71 7.93
CA LYS A 280 -24.44 -0.52 9.37
C LYS A 280 -23.24 0.06 10.12
N SER A 281 -22.02 -0.16 9.64
CA SER A 281 -20.79 0.36 10.27
C SER A 281 -20.44 1.79 9.81
N LEU A 282 -21.03 2.24 8.69
CA LEU A 282 -20.81 3.60 8.18
C LEU A 282 -21.31 4.68 9.17
N PRO A 283 -20.64 5.85 9.23
CA PRO A 283 -21.05 6.94 10.11
C PRO A 283 -22.41 7.51 9.71
N LEU A 284 -23.47 7.13 10.42
CA LEU A 284 -24.86 7.56 10.14
C LEU A 284 -25.08 9.07 10.29
N PHE A 285 -24.20 9.76 11.02
CA PHE A 285 -24.23 11.22 11.14
C PHE A 285 -23.72 11.95 9.89
N LEU A 286 -23.12 11.23 8.91
CA LEU A 286 -22.70 11.79 7.63
C LEU A 286 -23.77 11.50 6.56
N ALA A 287 -24.04 12.50 5.71
CA ALA A 287 -24.89 12.34 4.53
C ALA A 287 -24.13 11.64 3.39
N ILE A 288 -23.90 10.33 3.55
CA ILE A 288 -23.23 9.50 2.54
C ILE A 288 -24.18 9.28 1.35
N GLU A 289 -23.80 9.74 0.15
CA GLU A 289 -24.61 9.62 -1.06
C GLU A 289 -24.48 8.23 -1.68
N LYS A 290 -23.24 7.84 -2.00
CA LYS A 290 -22.95 6.61 -2.73
C LYS A 290 -21.50 6.20 -2.56
N GLU A 291 -21.25 4.93 -2.81
CA GLU A 291 -19.91 4.41 -3.02
C GLU A 291 -19.35 4.88 -4.37
N VAL A 292 -18.10 5.32 -4.35
CA VAL A 292 -17.34 5.79 -5.52
C VAL A 292 -15.97 5.10 -5.59
N THR A 293 -15.82 3.94 -4.95
CA THR A 293 -14.65 3.07 -5.05
C THR A 293 -14.40 2.71 -6.51
N GLY A 294 -13.14 2.77 -6.97
CA GLY A 294 -12.79 2.50 -8.37
C GLY A 294 -13.29 3.52 -9.39
N ASN A 295 -14.21 4.42 -9.04
CA ASN A 295 -14.73 5.38 -10.01
C ASN A 295 -13.63 6.41 -10.41
N PRO A 296 -13.24 6.48 -11.70
CA PRO A 296 -12.16 7.34 -12.15
C PRO A 296 -12.46 8.83 -11.96
N GLN A 297 -13.73 9.25 -11.95
CA GLN A 297 -14.12 10.64 -11.69
C GLN A 297 -13.73 11.11 -10.27
N TYR A 298 -13.71 10.19 -9.31
CA TYR A 298 -13.32 10.47 -7.92
C TYR A 298 -11.87 10.04 -7.63
N SER A 299 -11.09 9.80 -8.69
CA SER A 299 -9.65 9.59 -8.58
C SER A 299 -8.95 10.93 -8.37
N MET A 300 -7.97 10.96 -7.47
CA MET A 300 -7.24 12.20 -7.19
C MET A 300 -6.50 12.73 -8.42
N PHE A 301 -6.07 11.83 -9.32
CA PHE A 301 -5.39 12.19 -10.57
C PHE A 301 -6.33 12.95 -11.50
N ASN A 302 -7.53 12.44 -11.74
CA ASN A 302 -8.49 13.13 -12.61
C ASN A 302 -9.04 14.40 -11.95
N LEU A 303 -9.21 14.40 -10.63
CA LEU A 303 -9.63 15.58 -9.88
C LEU A 303 -8.61 16.73 -9.94
N SER A 304 -7.31 16.44 -10.08
CA SER A 304 -6.28 17.47 -10.24
C SER A 304 -6.13 17.96 -11.68
N LEU A 305 -6.65 17.29 -12.71
CA LEU A 305 -6.47 17.75 -14.10
C LEU A 305 -6.95 19.19 -14.28
N ARG A 306 -6.17 20.02 -14.96
CA ARG A 306 -6.55 21.41 -15.24
C ARG A 306 -7.63 21.51 -16.30
N GLU A 307 -7.51 20.70 -17.34
CA GLU A 307 -8.47 20.66 -18.44
C GLU A 307 -9.78 20.00 -18.02
N GLU A 308 -10.84 20.27 -18.77
CA GLU A 308 -12.12 19.58 -18.61
C GLU A 308 -12.03 18.13 -19.07
N TRP A 309 -12.72 17.24 -18.36
CA TRP A 309 -12.68 15.80 -18.63
C TRP A 309 -13.25 15.42 -20.00
N THR A 310 -14.13 16.25 -20.56
CA THR A 310 -14.71 16.05 -21.89
C THR A 310 -13.73 16.39 -23.02
N THR A 311 -12.68 17.16 -22.75
CA THR A 311 -11.75 17.66 -23.76
C THR A 311 -10.34 17.09 -23.61
N THR A 312 -9.98 16.64 -22.41
CA THR A 312 -8.62 16.19 -22.12
C THR A 312 -8.36 14.76 -22.61
N SER A 313 -7.23 14.55 -23.26
CA SER A 313 -6.72 13.20 -23.58
C SER A 313 -6.03 12.52 -22.38
N LYS A 314 -5.85 13.25 -21.27
CA LYS A 314 -5.14 12.79 -20.07
C LYS A 314 -6.05 12.13 -19.04
N PHE A 315 -7.36 12.02 -19.29
CA PHE A 315 -8.27 11.39 -18.34
C PHE A 315 -7.90 9.92 -18.14
N CYS A 316 -7.63 9.53 -16.89
CA CYS A 316 -7.19 8.18 -16.56
C CYS A 316 -8.38 7.28 -16.23
N HIS A 317 -8.67 6.33 -17.11
CA HIS A 317 -9.73 5.31 -16.94
C HIS A 317 -9.30 4.08 -16.14
N ALA A 318 -8.00 3.90 -15.87
CA ALA A 318 -7.39 2.66 -15.37
C ALA A 318 -7.86 2.16 -13.99
N LEU A 319 -8.87 2.80 -13.39
CA LEU A 319 -9.55 2.38 -12.17
C LEU A 319 -10.89 1.65 -12.41
N GLN A 320 -11.41 1.58 -13.64
CA GLN A 320 -12.55 0.71 -13.95
C GLN A 320 -12.18 -0.74 -13.64
N SER A 321 -12.98 -1.39 -12.80
CA SER A 321 -12.97 -2.83 -12.61
C SER A 321 -13.25 -3.53 -13.94
N ALA A 322 -12.66 -4.71 -14.15
CA ALA A 322 -12.61 -5.42 -15.42
C ALA A 322 -13.98 -5.84 -16.01
N GLU A 323 -15.10 -5.54 -15.35
CA GLU A 323 -16.44 -5.94 -15.80
C GLU A 323 -17.03 -4.98 -16.85
N GLU A 324 -16.56 -3.74 -16.96
CA GLU A 324 -17.14 -2.76 -17.89
C GLU A 324 -16.46 -2.69 -19.27
N GLU A 325 -15.22 -3.18 -19.43
CA GLU A 325 -14.53 -3.17 -20.73
C GLU A 325 -15.26 -4.04 -21.78
N GLY A 326 -15.98 -5.08 -21.35
CA GLY A 326 -16.80 -5.92 -22.23
C GLY A 326 -18.06 -5.24 -22.76
N ASN A 327 -18.55 -4.18 -22.10
CA ASN A 327 -19.84 -3.56 -22.41
C ASN A 327 -19.73 -2.28 -23.26
N VAL A 328 -18.53 -1.69 -23.36
CA VAL A 328 -18.27 -0.54 -24.24
C VAL A 328 -18.03 -1.01 -25.68
N ALA A 329 -17.40 -2.18 -25.86
CA ALA A 329 -17.16 -2.76 -27.18
C ALA A 329 -18.45 -3.20 -27.90
N SER A 330 -19.52 -3.54 -27.17
CA SER A 330 -20.79 -4.01 -27.74
C SER A 330 -21.68 -2.88 -28.26
N LYS A 331 -21.51 -1.64 -27.78
CA LYS A 331 -22.34 -0.48 -28.19
C LYS A 331 -21.83 0.25 -29.43
N LEU A 332 -20.61 -0.01 -29.89
CA LEU A 332 -20.00 0.64 -31.07
C LEU A 332 -20.25 -0.10 -32.40
N ASN A 333 -20.74 -1.35 -32.38
CA ASN A 333 -20.98 -2.15 -33.59
C ASN A 333 -22.45 -2.17 -34.06
N GLY A 334 -23.27 -1.22 -33.59
CA GLY A 334 -24.72 -1.21 -33.78
C GLY A 334 -25.28 -0.23 -34.82
N VAL A 335 -24.47 0.30 -35.75
CA VAL A 335 -24.98 1.17 -36.83
C VAL A 335 -24.70 0.52 -38.18
N LYS A 336 -25.70 -0.18 -38.72
CA LYS A 336 -25.72 -0.66 -40.11
C LYS A 336 -26.08 0.51 -41.03
N GLU A 337 -25.17 0.90 -41.90
CA GLU A 337 -25.47 1.77 -43.05
C GLU A 337 -26.35 1.02 -44.09
N PRO A 338 -27.34 1.68 -44.70
CA PRO A 338 -28.14 1.10 -45.77
C PRO A 338 -27.38 1.10 -47.10
N ARG A 339 -27.34 -0.06 -47.76
CA ARG A 339 -26.78 -0.25 -49.12
C ARG A 339 -27.66 0.45 -50.16
N LEU A 340 -27.07 1.40 -50.88
CA LEU A 340 -27.54 1.89 -52.17
C LEU A 340 -27.23 0.83 -53.24
N THR A 341 -28.25 0.36 -53.95
CA THR A 341 -28.10 -0.42 -55.20
C THR A 341 -28.64 0.42 -56.36
N ASN A 342 -27.77 0.66 -57.35
CA ASN A 342 -28.09 1.32 -58.61
C ASN A 342 -28.61 0.33 -59.67
N GLY A 343 -29.56 0.79 -60.49
CA GLY A 343 -29.94 0.28 -61.83
C GLY A 343 -30.92 -0.91 -61.83
N VAL A 344 -32.01 -0.95 -62.60
CA VAL A 344 -32.53 -0.20 -63.77
C VAL A 344 -34.05 -0.08 -63.63
#